data_AF-A0A838YR77-F1
#
_entry.id   AF-A0A838YR77-F1
#
_cell.length_a   1.000
_cell.length_b   1.000
_cell.length_c   1.000
_cell.angle_alpha   90.00
_cell.angle_beta   90.00
_cell.angle_gamma   90.00
#
_symmetry.space_group_name_H-M   'P 1'
#
loop_
_entity.id
_entity.type
_entity.pdbx_description
1 polymer ?
#
loop_
_entity_poly.entity_id
_entity_poly.type
_entity_poly.pdbx_seq_one_letter_code
_entity_poly.pdbx_strand_id
1 'polypeptide(L)'
;MKSILFSIAFVGCISIGFAQSISLDPNSLQLPRVAANPACAVADKGKLIYNTTQNKVLFCNGSAWVDPSTAAAPSNWVNSGNNAVLLNGRVGIGTEAPTTTLDINGNLRVRGNFPVKGSTLVSIDNNGTLNWQKPYAFRAEGLEGEANMTVGANQTVQLMFTYPDYNIGQMYSVNSGKFTAPVRGIYHIETHVASYKKTQGPNSGYAPYVSLVRKRIGDPVNRTIQYTKFGIYTEDGSDIFGPTVHHTISGDFMLEVGDVLWIDLNAEIVAQLIDGGKNQISFSGRLVMQIF
;
A
#
# COMPACT_ATOMS: atom_id res chain seq x y z
N MET A 1 -85.44 -39.48 -38.53
CA MET A 1 -84.33 -40.44 -38.72
C MET A 1 -83.60 -40.11 -40.02
N LYS A 2 -82.32 -39.75 -39.91
CA LYS A 2 -81.18 -40.13 -40.78
C LYS A 2 -80.05 -39.14 -40.51
N SER A 3 -79.22 -39.52 -39.53
CA SER A 3 -77.95 -38.90 -39.16
C SER A 3 -76.93 -39.12 -40.27
N ILE A 4 -76.36 -38.04 -40.81
CA ILE A 4 -75.21 -38.12 -41.71
C ILE A 4 -73.99 -37.70 -40.89
N LEU A 5 -73.13 -38.69 -40.62
CA LEU A 5 -71.91 -38.57 -39.84
C LEU A 5 -70.88 -37.69 -40.56
N PHE A 6 -70.36 -36.72 -39.82
CA PHE A 6 -69.15 -35.97 -40.15
C PHE A 6 -67.95 -36.92 -40.04
N SER A 7 -67.32 -37.26 -41.17
CA SER A 7 -66.09 -38.06 -41.18
C SER A 7 -64.90 -37.11 -41.32
N ILE A 8 -64.28 -36.76 -40.19
CA ILE A 8 -63.01 -36.03 -40.15
C ILE A 8 -61.91 -37.02 -40.54
N ALA A 9 -61.39 -36.92 -41.77
CA ALA A 9 -60.23 -37.68 -42.19
C ALA A 9 -58.98 -37.08 -41.54
N PHE A 10 -58.48 -37.73 -40.49
CA PHE A 10 -57.18 -37.41 -39.89
C PHE A 10 -56.09 -37.87 -40.87
N VAL A 11 -55.54 -36.95 -41.68
CA VAL A 11 -54.35 -37.22 -42.49
C VAL A 11 -53.17 -37.30 -41.51
N GLY A 12 -52.92 -38.51 -41.00
CA GLY A 12 -51.70 -38.82 -40.27
C GLY A 12 -50.52 -38.69 -41.23
N CYS A 13 -49.83 -37.56 -41.21
CA CYS A 13 -48.54 -37.42 -41.86
C CYS A 13 -47.55 -38.30 -41.08
N ILE A 14 -47.29 -39.51 -41.57
CA ILE A 14 -46.24 -40.38 -41.03
C ILE A 14 -44.91 -39.76 -41.45
N SER A 15 -44.32 -38.96 -40.57
CA SER A 15 -42.93 -38.54 -40.68
C SER A 15 -42.04 -39.75 -40.40
N ILE A 16 -41.64 -40.46 -41.45
CA ILE A 16 -40.61 -41.50 -41.37
C ILE A 16 -39.26 -40.80 -41.19
N GLY A 17 -38.80 -40.72 -39.94
CA GLY A 17 -37.41 -40.39 -39.66
C GLY A 17 -36.55 -41.62 -39.92
N PHE A 18 -35.63 -41.56 -40.88
CA PHE A 18 -34.56 -42.55 -40.97
C PHE A 18 -33.60 -42.32 -39.80
N ALA A 19 -33.67 -43.17 -38.77
CA ALA A 19 -32.58 -43.26 -37.81
C ALA A 19 -31.44 -44.03 -38.48
N GLN A 20 -30.34 -43.34 -38.81
CA GLN A 20 -29.11 -44.02 -39.20
C GLN A 20 -28.39 -44.45 -37.92
N SER A 21 -28.19 -45.75 -37.74
CA SER A 21 -27.36 -46.30 -36.67
C SER A 21 -26.07 -46.86 -37.28
N ILE A 22 -24.93 -46.52 -36.70
CA ILE A 22 -23.68 -47.22 -36.93
C ILE A 22 -23.38 -48.08 -35.72
N SER A 23 -23.26 -49.39 -35.91
CA SER A 23 -22.74 -50.31 -34.88
C SER A 23 -21.24 -50.41 -35.07
N LEU A 24 -20.48 -50.13 -34.01
CA LEU A 24 -19.03 -50.32 -33.99
C LEU A 24 -18.73 -51.59 -33.19
N ASP A 25 -18.58 -52.71 -33.90
CA ASP A 25 -18.17 -53.98 -33.30
C ASP A 25 -16.74 -53.88 -32.73
N PRO A 26 -16.35 -54.72 -31.77
CA PRO A 26 -14.97 -54.78 -31.27
C PRO A 26 -13.98 -54.95 -32.44
N ASN A 27 -12.95 -54.11 -32.49
CA ASN A 27 -11.95 -54.05 -33.58
C ASN A 27 -12.45 -53.52 -34.94
N SER A 28 -13.66 -52.98 -35.04
CA SER A 28 -14.22 -52.51 -36.33
C SER A 28 -13.76 -51.11 -36.75
N LEU A 29 -13.35 -50.26 -35.80
CA LEU A 29 -12.83 -48.93 -36.11
C LEU A 29 -11.32 -48.98 -36.35
N GLN A 30 -10.93 -48.99 -37.62
CA GLN A 30 -9.54 -48.84 -38.05
C GLN A 30 -9.36 -47.50 -38.77
N LEU A 31 -8.38 -46.72 -38.34
CA LEU A 31 -7.97 -45.53 -39.08
C LEU A 31 -7.13 -45.95 -40.29
N PRO A 32 -7.23 -45.24 -41.43
CA PRO A 32 -6.33 -45.43 -42.56
C PRO A 32 -4.87 -45.36 -42.11
N ARG A 33 -4.13 -46.44 -42.34
CA ARG A 33 -2.72 -46.56 -41.94
C ARG A 33 -1.81 -46.16 -43.09
N VAL A 34 -0.93 -45.20 -42.87
CA VAL A 34 0.01 -44.71 -43.90
C VAL A 34 1.43 -44.69 -43.36
N ALA A 35 2.42 -44.92 -44.23
CA ALA A 35 3.84 -44.80 -43.89
C ALA A 35 4.36 -43.36 -44.09
N ALA A 36 3.84 -42.67 -45.12
CA ALA A 36 4.08 -41.26 -45.40
C ALA A 36 2.74 -40.51 -45.42
N ASN A 37 2.74 -39.26 -44.94
CA ASN A 37 1.52 -38.44 -44.93
C ASN A 37 1.12 -38.08 -46.37
N PRO A 38 -0.13 -38.36 -46.80
CA PRO A 38 -0.63 -37.88 -48.09
C PRO A 38 -0.79 -36.34 -48.06
N ALA A 39 -1.00 -35.73 -49.23
CA ALA A 39 -1.33 -34.31 -49.28
C ALA A 39 -2.58 -34.01 -48.42
N CYS A 40 -2.50 -32.98 -47.58
CA CYS A 40 -3.63 -32.46 -46.82
C CYS A 40 -4.09 -31.16 -47.48
N ALA A 41 -5.18 -31.21 -48.23
CA ALA A 41 -5.81 -30.04 -48.84
C ALA A 41 -7.06 -29.62 -48.05
N VAL A 42 -7.64 -28.46 -48.39
CA VAL A 42 -8.86 -27.95 -47.74
C VAL A 42 -10.01 -28.96 -47.82
N ALA A 43 -10.11 -29.73 -48.91
CA ALA A 43 -11.11 -30.79 -49.10
C ALA A 43 -10.91 -32.01 -48.17
N ASP A 44 -9.71 -32.17 -47.60
CA ASP A 44 -9.35 -33.26 -46.71
C ASP A 44 -9.47 -32.87 -45.22
N LYS A 45 -9.84 -31.61 -44.93
CA LYS A 45 -9.93 -31.09 -43.57
C LYS A 45 -10.87 -31.96 -42.72
N GLY A 46 -10.37 -32.40 -41.56
CA GLY A 46 -11.09 -33.27 -40.62
C GLY A 46 -10.89 -34.77 -40.84
N LYS A 47 -10.24 -35.20 -41.93
CA LYS A 47 -9.84 -36.61 -42.09
C LYS A 47 -8.84 -37.01 -41.00
N LEU A 48 -8.89 -38.29 -40.62
CA LEU A 48 -8.00 -38.91 -39.63
C LEU A 48 -7.18 -40.01 -40.28
N ILE A 49 -5.89 -40.08 -39.92
CA ILE A 49 -4.98 -41.18 -40.32
C ILE A 49 -4.20 -41.66 -39.12
N TYR A 50 -3.69 -42.90 -39.21
CA TYR A 50 -2.63 -43.39 -38.36
C TYR A 50 -1.32 -43.44 -39.16
N ASN A 51 -0.38 -42.54 -38.84
CA ASN A 51 0.96 -42.60 -39.43
C ASN A 51 1.79 -43.65 -38.67
N THR A 52 2.15 -44.72 -39.39
CA THR A 52 2.89 -45.86 -38.85
C THR A 52 4.37 -45.57 -38.58
N THR A 53 4.98 -44.62 -39.29
CA THR A 53 6.37 -44.20 -39.09
C THR A 53 6.50 -43.26 -37.89
N GLN A 54 5.54 -42.35 -37.72
CA GLN A 54 5.49 -41.41 -36.59
C GLN A 54 4.81 -42.01 -35.35
N ASN A 55 4.15 -43.17 -35.50
CA ASN A 55 3.37 -43.85 -34.47
C ASN A 55 2.28 -42.95 -33.85
N LYS A 56 1.56 -42.21 -34.69
CA LYS A 56 0.62 -41.15 -34.26
C LYS A 56 -0.68 -41.15 -35.06
N VAL A 57 -1.78 -40.83 -34.36
CA VAL A 57 -3.03 -40.41 -35.00
C VAL A 57 -2.90 -38.94 -35.37
N LEU A 58 -3.19 -38.58 -36.62
CA LEU A 58 -3.13 -37.21 -37.12
C LEU A 58 -4.47 -36.83 -37.74
N PHE A 59 -4.82 -35.54 -37.69
CA PHE A 59 -5.93 -34.98 -38.45
C PHE A 59 -5.45 -33.94 -39.46
N CYS A 60 -6.12 -33.85 -40.61
CA CYS A 60 -5.82 -32.80 -41.59
C CYS A 60 -6.51 -31.50 -41.19
N ASN A 61 -5.75 -30.41 -41.03
CA ASN A 61 -6.32 -29.08 -40.71
C ASN A 61 -6.70 -28.26 -41.96
N GLY A 62 -6.48 -28.81 -43.16
CA GLY A 62 -6.69 -28.18 -44.47
C GLY A 62 -5.41 -27.74 -45.18
N SER A 63 -4.25 -27.81 -44.51
CA SER A 63 -2.92 -27.53 -45.09
C SER A 63 -1.82 -28.48 -44.62
N ALA A 64 -1.97 -29.10 -43.45
CA ALA A 64 -1.03 -30.05 -42.87
C ALA A 64 -1.73 -31.11 -42.00
N TRP A 65 -1.05 -32.25 -41.83
CA TRP A 65 -1.44 -33.28 -40.86
C TRP A 65 -0.89 -32.91 -39.48
N VAL A 66 -1.80 -32.67 -38.54
CA VAL A 66 -1.50 -32.19 -37.19
C VAL A 66 -1.74 -33.31 -36.20
N ASP A 67 -0.81 -33.47 -35.27
CA ASP A 67 -0.96 -34.34 -34.11
C ASP A 67 -1.88 -33.65 -33.07
N PRO A 68 -3.03 -34.25 -32.71
CA PRO A 68 -3.95 -33.70 -31.72
C PRO A 68 -3.31 -33.45 -30.34
N SER A 69 -2.25 -34.20 -30.00
CA SER A 69 -1.55 -34.07 -28.72
C SER A 69 -0.53 -32.91 -28.70
N THR A 70 -0.11 -32.43 -29.87
CA THR A 70 0.77 -31.26 -30.02
C THR A 70 0.10 -30.07 -30.68
N ALA A 71 -1.20 -30.18 -30.99
CA ALA A 71 -2.05 -29.04 -31.29
C ALA A 71 -2.16 -28.23 -29.99
N ALA A 72 -1.10 -27.47 -29.69
CA ALA A 72 -1.09 -26.54 -28.58
C ALA A 72 -2.37 -25.73 -28.68
N ALA A 73 -3.25 -25.86 -27.68
CA ALA A 73 -4.13 -24.76 -27.37
C ALA A 73 -3.23 -23.52 -27.36
N PRO A 74 -3.57 -22.42 -28.06
CA PRO A 74 -2.74 -21.22 -28.04
C PRO A 74 -2.61 -20.76 -26.59
N SER A 75 -1.56 -21.22 -25.92
CA SER A 75 -1.22 -20.81 -24.58
C SER A 75 -0.59 -19.46 -24.76
N ASN A 76 -1.30 -18.41 -24.35
CA ASN A 76 -0.76 -17.06 -24.34
C ASN A 76 0.50 -16.98 -23.45
N TRP A 77 0.65 -17.93 -22.51
CA TRP A 77 1.86 -18.13 -21.72
C TRP A 77 2.82 -19.09 -22.43
N VAL A 78 3.97 -18.57 -22.85
CA VAL A 78 5.06 -19.32 -23.50
C VAL A 78 6.16 -19.59 -22.48
N ASN A 79 6.70 -20.81 -22.48
CA ASN A 79 7.88 -21.12 -21.68
C ASN A 79 9.13 -20.53 -22.34
N SER A 80 9.87 -19.70 -21.61
CA SER A 80 11.15 -19.12 -22.02
C SER A 80 12.21 -19.49 -20.99
N GLY A 81 12.96 -20.57 -21.27
CA GLY A 81 13.83 -21.20 -20.28
C GLY A 81 13.02 -21.68 -19.07
N ASN A 82 13.36 -21.18 -17.87
CA ASN A 82 12.65 -21.49 -16.63
C ASN A 82 11.48 -20.53 -16.33
N ASN A 83 11.15 -19.60 -17.24
CA ASN A 83 10.12 -18.58 -17.05
C ASN A 83 8.85 -18.91 -17.85
N ALA A 84 7.69 -18.58 -17.29
CA ALA A 84 6.45 -18.47 -18.07
C ALA A 84 6.25 -16.99 -18.46
N VAL A 85 6.13 -16.71 -19.75
CA VAL A 85 6.08 -15.34 -20.29
C VAL A 85 4.82 -15.15 -21.12
N LEU A 86 4.06 -14.09 -20.81
CA LEU A 86 3.01 -13.58 -21.68
C LEU A 86 3.65 -12.59 -22.68
N LEU A 87 3.89 -13.04 -23.91
CA LEU A 87 4.57 -12.22 -24.92
C LEU A 87 3.68 -11.11 -25.51
N ASN A 88 2.35 -11.31 -25.50
CA ASN A 88 1.36 -10.37 -26.02
C ASN A 88 0.07 -10.43 -25.18
N GLY A 89 -0.62 -9.30 -25.02
CA GLY A 89 -1.91 -9.21 -24.30
C GLY A 89 -1.81 -8.65 -22.87
N ARG A 90 -2.88 -8.83 -22.09
CA ARG A 90 -3.03 -8.36 -20.70
C ARG A 90 -3.48 -9.52 -19.81
N VAL A 91 -3.17 -9.45 -18.52
CA VAL A 91 -3.62 -10.43 -17.51
C VAL A 91 -4.79 -9.85 -16.73
N GLY A 92 -5.96 -10.48 -16.83
CA GLY A 92 -7.12 -10.18 -15.98
C GLY A 92 -7.27 -11.22 -14.87
N ILE A 93 -7.43 -10.79 -13.61
CA ILE A 93 -7.81 -11.65 -12.47
C ILE A 93 -9.17 -11.17 -11.97
N GLY A 94 -10.21 -11.97 -12.17
CA GLY A 94 -11.60 -11.58 -11.85
C GLY A 94 -12.25 -10.62 -12.86
N THR A 95 -11.62 -10.40 -14.01
CA THR A 95 -12.14 -9.59 -15.13
C THR A 95 -11.77 -10.23 -16.47
N GLU A 96 -12.71 -10.24 -17.42
CA GLU A 96 -12.49 -10.73 -18.79
C GLU A 96 -12.02 -9.62 -19.75
N ALA A 97 -12.15 -8.35 -19.34
CA ALA A 97 -11.82 -7.17 -20.15
C ALA A 97 -10.79 -6.28 -19.42
N PRO A 98 -9.53 -6.74 -19.26
CA PRO A 98 -8.50 -5.99 -18.55
C PRO A 98 -8.18 -4.66 -19.25
N THR A 99 -8.15 -3.57 -18.48
CA THR A 99 -7.90 -2.19 -18.96
C THR A 99 -6.42 -1.78 -18.91
N THR A 100 -5.59 -2.55 -18.20
CA THR A 100 -4.14 -2.37 -18.09
C THR A 100 -3.42 -3.73 -18.15
N THR A 101 -2.08 -3.74 -18.19
CA THR A 101 -1.25 -4.95 -18.38
C THR A 101 -1.54 -6.06 -17.35
N LEU A 102 -1.78 -5.68 -16.10
CA LEU A 102 -2.27 -6.57 -15.04
C LEU A 102 -3.45 -5.89 -14.34
N ASP A 103 -4.65 -6.44 -14.52
CA ASP A 103 -5.91 -5.88 -13.99
C ASP A 103 -6.55 -6.90 -13.03
N ILE A 104 -6.79 -6.49 -11.79
CA ILE A 104 -7.30 -7.35 -10.72
C ILE A 104 -8.61 -6.76 -10.20
N ASN A 105 -9.71 -7.42 -10.50
CA ASN A 105 -11.02 -7.13 -9.90
C ASN A 105 -11.15 -7.93 -8.59
N GLY A 106 -10.48 -7.45 -7.54
CA GLY A 106 -10.42 -8.10 -6.25
C GLY A 106 -9.21 -7.65 -5.42
N ASN A 107 -8.86 -8.43 -4.40
CA ASN A 107 -7.73 -8.13 -3.51
C ASN A 107 -6.42 -8.70 -4.05
N LEU A 108 -5.37 -7.88 -4.13
CA LEU A 108 -4.00 -8.33 -4.36
C LEU A 108 -3.31 -8.63 -3.02
N ARG A 109 -2.82 -9.86 -2.83
CA ARG A 109 -1.96 -10.22 -1.68
C ARG A 109 -0.51 -10.36 -2.11
N VAL A 110 0.32 -9.38 -1.76
CA VAL A 110 1.78 -9.44 -1.94
C VAL A 110 2.42 -9.91 -0.63
N ARG A 111 3.17 -11.03 -0.66
CA ARG A 111 3.93 -11.54 0.49
C ARG A 111 5.42 -11.29 0.27
N GLY A 112 6.22 -11.27 1.34
CA GLY A 112 7.64 -10.97 1.25
C GLY A 112 8.15 -10.29 2.52
N ASN A 113 9.13 -9.40 2.38
CA ASN A 113 9.83 -8.69 3.45
C ASN A 113 8.87 -7.89 4.37
N PHE A 114 8.42 -8.50 5.47
CA PHE A 114 7.65 -7.87 6.56
C PHE A 114 6.36 -7.09 6.21
N PRO A 115 5.39 -7.67 5.48
CA PRO A 115 4.06 -7.07 5.39
C PRO A 115 3.39 -7.08 6.78
N VAL A 116 3.38 -5.94 7.46
CA VAL A 116 2.62 -5.72 8.70
C VAL A 116 1.41 -4.85 8.41
N LYS A 117 0.39 -4.91 9.27
CA LYS A 117 -0.81 -4.07 9.12
C LYS A 117 -0.40 -2.59 9.10
N GLY A 118 -0.82 -1.87 8.05
CA GLY A 118 -0.47 -0.46 7.85
C GLY A 118 0.81 -0.21 7.06
N SER A 119 1.53 -1.25 6.64
CA SER A 119 2.63 -1.09 5.67
C SER A 119 2.14 -0.62 4.31
N THR A 120 2.99 0.14 3.63
CA THR A 120 2.74 0.66 2.28
C THR A 120 3.72 0.01 1.30
N LEU A 121 3.28 -0.33 0.09
CA LEU A 121 4.17 -0.72 -1.00
C LEU A 121 4.76 0.54 -1.64
N VAL A 122 6.08 0.61 -1.70
CA VAL A 122 6.81 1.73 -2.30
C VAL A 122 7.85 1.21 -3.28
N SER A 123 8.18 2.04 -4.29
CA SER A 123 9.35 1.77 -5.14
C SER A 123 10.62 1.97 -4.33
N ILE A 124 11.56 1.02 -4.40
CA ILE A 124 12.85 1.09 -3.70
C ILE A 124 14.02 1.41 -4.63
N ASP A 125 13.79 1.45 -5.94
CA ASP A 125 14.81 1.77 -6.94
C ASP A 125 14.21 2.46 -8.17
N ASN A 126 15.09 2.88 -9.08
CA ASN A 126 14.71 3.53 -10.35
C ASN A 126 14.13 2.56 -11.39
N ASN A 127 14.12 1.25 -11.10
CA ASN A 127 13.53 0.23 -11.96
C ASN A 127 12.08 -0.08 -11.58
N GLY A 128 11.55 0.56 -10.53
CA GLY A 128 10.17 0.35 -10.07
C GLY A 128 10.00 -0.88 -9.17
N THR A 129 11.08 -1.45 -8.63
CA THR A 129 10.98 -2.60 -7.73
C THR A 129 10.19 -2.21 -6.49
N LEU A 130 9.09 -2.91 -6.22
CA LEU A 130 8.23 -2.62 -5.07
C LEU A 130 8.67 -3.42 -3.84
N ASN A 131 8.71 -2.76 -2.68
CA ASN A 131 8.93 -3.43 -1.40
C ASN A 131 7.99 -2.87 -0.33
N TRP A 132 7.75 -3.65 0.71
CA TRP A 132 6.96 -3.22 1.86
C TRP A 132 7.78 -2.26 2.73
N GLN A 133 7.26 -1.04 2.89
CA GLN A 133 7.78 -0.07 3.85
C GLN A 133 6.98 -0.15 5.15
N LYS A 134 7.70 -0.21 6.28
CA LYS A 134 7.09 -0.16 7.62
C LYS A 134 6.48 1.23 7.87
N PRO A 135 5.29 1.31 8.49
CA PRO A 135 4.75 2.58 8.93
C PRO A 135 5.54 3.08 10.14
N TYR A 136 5.82 4.38 10.17
CA TYR A 136 6.51 5.05 11.27
C TYR A 136 5.75 6.32 11.62
N ALA A 137 5.13 6.33 12.80
CA ALA A 137 4.38 7.49 13.29
C ALA A 137 4.26 7.45 14.81
N PHE A 138 4.37 8.60 15.45
CA PHE A 138 4.11 8.75 16.88
C PHE A 138 3.33 10.02 17.15
N ARG A 139 2.59 10.01 18.26
CA ARG A 139 2.01 11.17 18.91
C ARG A 139 2.04 10.93 20.42
N ALA A 140 2.61 11.88 21.14
CA ALA A 140 2.63 11.90 22.60
C ALA A 140 2.18 13.25 23.12
N GLU A 141 1.51 13.24 24.25
CA GLU A 141 0.86 14.39 24.87
C GLU A 141 1.18 14.46 26.36
N GLY A 142 0.96 15.64 26.95
CA GLY A 142 1.04 15.89 28.39
C GLY A 142 2.41 15.66 29.04
N LEU A 143 2.63 16.27 30.19
CA LEU A 143 3.82 16.04 31.03
C LEU A 143 3.53 15.03 32.15
N GLU A 144 4.57 14.51 32.78
CA GLU A 144 4.41 13.57 33.89
C GLU A 144 3.45 14.12 34.98
N GLY A 145 2.47 13.32 35.37
CA GLY A 145 1.45 13.71 36.36
C GLY A 145 0.42 14.73 35.87
N GLU A 146 0.44 15.12 34.58
CA GLU A 146 -0.46 16.11 33.96
C GLU A 146 -0.48 17.47 34.66
N ALA A 147 0.54 17.76 35.46
CA ALA A 147 0.63 18.97 36.24
C ALA A 147 1.34 20.09 35.47
N ASN A 148 0.94 21.33 35.73
CA ASN A 148 1.62 22.49 35.19
C ASN A 148 3.09 22.49 35.61
N MET A 149 3.99 22.71 34.65
CA MET A 149 5.43 22.73 34.89
C MET A 149 5.93 24.17 34.97
N THR A 150 6.63 24.52 36.06
CA THR A 150 7.36 25.80 36.12
C THR A 150 8.71 25.64 35.43
N VAL A 151 9.02 26.55 34.52
CA VAL A 151 10.38 26.75 34.00
C VAL A 151 10.90 28.09 34.51
N GLY A 152 12.00 28.06 35.27
CA GLY A 152 12.60 29.26 35.85
C GLY A 152 13.18 30.21 34.78
N ALA A 153 13.37 31.48 35.14
CA ALA A 153 14.07 32.41 34.25
C ALA A 153 15.51 31.95 33.98
N ASN A 154 16.01 32.21 32.78
CA ASN A 154 17.30 31.75 32.24
C ASN A 154 17.48 30.22 32.29
N GLN A 155 16.40 29.46 32.17
CA GLN A 155 16.46 27.99 32.12
C GLN A 155 16.01 27.47 30.75
N THR A 156 16.68 26.40 30.31
CA THR A 156 16.23 25.56 29.21
C THR A 156 15.87 24.19 29.76
N VAL A 157 14.65 23.74 29.48
CA VAL A 157 14.12 22.46 29.95
C VAL A 157 13.64 21.66 28.75
N GLN A 158 14.05 20.39 28.68
CA GLN A 158 13.53 19.45 27.71
C GLN A 158 12.11 19.04 28.11
N LEU A 159 11.16 19.12 27.18
CA LEU A 159 9.81 18.62 27.42
C LEU A 159 9.76 17.11 27.25
N MET A 160 9.18 16.44 28.25
CA MET A 160 9.03 14.99 28.32
C MET A 160 7.55 14.66 28.15
N PHE A 161 7.12 14.37 26.92
CA PHE A 161 5.73 13.99 26.67
C PHE A 161 5.51 12.54 27.09
N THR A 162 4.62 12.30 28.06
CA THR A 162 4.55 11.00 28.75
C THR A 162 3.34 10.15 28.38
N TYR A 163 2.34 10.71 27.69
CA TYR A 163 1.12 10.00 27.31
C TYR A 163 1.07 9.78 25.79
N PRO A 164 1.52 8.61 25.27
CA PRO A 164 1.43 8.32 23.85
C PRO A 164 -0.01 7.97 23.44
N ASP A 165 -0.54 8.65 22.42
CA ASP A 165 -1.76 8.23 21.74
C ASP A 165 -1.47 7.05 20.80
N TYR A 166 -0.34 7.12 20.11
CA TYR A 166 0.20 6.05 19.28
C TYR A 166 1.72 6.18 19.14
N ASN A 167 2.40 5.04 18.94
CA ASN A 167 3.85 4.98 18.75
C ASN A 167 4.21 3.82 17.80
N ILE A 168 3.75 3.93 16.56
CA ILE A 168 3.93 2.92 15.52
C ILE A 168 5.41 2.90 15.09
N GLY A 169 6.03 1.74 15.21
CA GLY A 169 7.47 1.57 14.97
C GLY A 169 8.35 1.88 16.18
N GLN A 170 7.75 2.22 17.33
CA GLN A 170 8.45 2.42 18.62
C GLN A 170 9.62 3.41 18.53
N MET A 171 9.42 4.47 17.76
CA MET A 171 10.45 5.47 17.46
C MET A 171 10.51 6.62 18.47
N TYR A 172 9.46 6.80 19.27
CA TYR A 172 9.42 7.74 20.39
C TYR A 172 9.64 7.04 21.73
N SER A 173 10.41 7.64 22.62
CA SER A 173 10.65 7.14 23.98
C SER A 173 10.14 8.15 25.01
N VAL A 174 9.10 7.76 25.75
CA VAL A 174 8.52 8.55 26.85
C VAL A 174 9.54 8.79 27.99
N ASN A 175 10.45 7.84 28.20
CA ASN A 175 11.48 7.94 29.25
C ASN A 175 12.56 8.98 28.93
N SER A 176 12.67 9.40 27.67
CA SER A 176 13.69 10.33 27.21
C SER A 176 13.13 11.54 26.46
N GLY A 177 11.82 11.63 26.25
CA GLY A 177 11.15 12.70 25.53
C GLY A 177 11.54 12.80 24.04
N LYS A 178 12.16 11.75 23.50
CA LYS A 178 12.91 11.80 22.24
C LYS A 178 12.33 10.88 21.19
N PHE A 179 12.27 11.40 19.96
CA PHE A 179 12.05 10.64 18.74
C PHE A 179 13.38 10.29 18.09
N THR A 180 13.56 9.06 17.60
CA THR A 180 14.73 8.64 16.80
C THR A 180 14.29 8.18 15.42
N ALA A 181 14.83 8.79 14.36
CA ALA A 181 14.50 8.43 12.98
C ALA A 181 15.00 7.02 12.63
N PRO A 182 14.10 6.04 12.38
CA PRO A 182 14.50 4.66 12.12
C PRO A 182 15.04 4.42 10.70
N VAL A 183 14.65 5.28 9.75
CA VAL A 183 15.10 5.22 8.35
C VAL A 183 15.44 6.63 7.89
N ARG A 184 16.25 6.75 6.84
CA ARG A 184 16.48 8.03 6.17
C ARG A 184 15.23 8.42 5.40
N GLY A 185 14.81 9.68 5.50
CA GLY A 185 13.64 10.13 4.78
C GLY A 185 13.14 11.51 5.20
N ILE A 186 12.02 11.90 4.62
CA ILE A 186 11.31 13.12 4.96
C ILE A 186 10.25 12.78 6.01
N TYR A 187 10.32 13.45 7.15
CA TYR A 187 9.38 13.32 8.25
C TYR A 187 8.58 14.60 8.42
N HIS A 188 7.26 14.48 8.52
CA HIS A 188 6.43 15.56 9.01
C HIS A 188 6.49 15.56 10.52
N ILE A 189 6.85 16.68 11.13
CA ILE A 189 6.96 16.85 12.57
C ILE A 189 6.06 18.01 13.00
N GLU A 190 5.29 17.78 14.05
CA GLU A 190 4.43 18.79 14.64
C GLU A 190 4.57 18.79 16.17
N THR A 191 4.67 19.98 16.77
CA THR A 191 4.46 20.15 18.20
C THR A 191 3.55 21.34 18.47
N HIS A 192 2.72 21.19 19.49
CA HIS A 192 1.95 22.25 20.09
C HIS A 192 2.28 22.32 21.59
N VAL A 193 2.59 23.53 22.08
CA VAL A 193 2.85 23.77 23.50
C VAL A 193 2.07 25.01 23.94
N ALA A 194 1.29 24.88 25.01
CA ALA A 194 0.61 25.99 25.67
C ALA A 194 1.44 26.47 26.87
N SER A 195 1.64 27.79 26.97
CA SER A 195 2.39 28.40 28.07
C SER A 195 1.71 29.66 28.62
N TYR A 196 2.06 30.00 29.86
CA TYR A 196 1.61 31.17 30.59
C TYR A 196 2.77 31.86 31.28
N LYS A 197 2.65 33.18 31.47
CA LYS A 197 3.54 33.94 32.35
C LYS A 197 3.30 33.54 33.81
N LYS A 198 4.36 33.17 34.55
CA LYS A 198 4.22 32.77 35.97
C LYS A 198 4.13 33.94 36.95
N THR A 199 4.77 35.07 36.65
CA THR A 199 4.89 36.20 37.59
C THR A 199 3.99 37.37 37.19
N GLN A 200 3.22 37.88 38.14
CA GLN A 200 2.34 39.06 37.97
C GLN A 200 3.14 40.37 38.07
N GLY A 201 2.80 41.32 37.22
CA GLY A 201 3.34 42.69 37.27
C GLY A 201 3.51 43.34 35.89
N PRO A 202 3.44 44.68 35.83
CA PRO A 202 3.60 45.45 34.61
C PRO A 202 5.06 45.34 34.14
N ASN A 203 5.31 44.44 33.20
CA ASN A 203 6.58 44.30 32.51
C ASN A 203 6.33 43.62 31.17
N SER A 204 6.80 44.25 30.09
CA SER A 204 6.95 43.62 28.78
C SER A 204 7.90 42.44 28.89
N GLY A 205 7.56 41.32 28.25
CA GLY A 205 8.34 40.09 28.30
C GLY A 205 8.12 39.22 27.07
N TYR A 206 8.92 38.17 26.93
CA TYR A 206 8.74 37.17 25.87
C TYR A 206 8.08 35.92 26.43
N ALA A 207 7.20 35.31 25.64
CA ALA A 207 6.81 33.91 25.83
C ALA A 207 8.06 33.02 25.72
N PRO A 208 8.05 31.79 26.25
CA PRO A 208 9.20 30.92 26.09
C PRO A 208 9.46 30.60 24.62
N TYR A 209 10.72 30.29 24.30
CA TYR A 209 11.05 29.72 23.01
C TYR A 209 10.77 28.23 23.06
N VAL A 210 9.87 27.78 22.20
CA VAL A 210 9.70 26.36 21.94
C VAL A 210 10.54 26.03 20.73
N SER A 211 11.51 25.14 20.92
CA SER A 211 12.52 24.76 19.92
C SER A 211 12.40 23.28 19.59
N LEU A 212 12.29 22.96 18.31
CA LEU A 212 12.55 21.61 17.81
C LEU A 212 14.06 21.46 17.65
N VAL A 213 14.64 20.55 18.42
CA VAL A 213 16.09 20.32 18.48
C VAL A 213 16.43 18.97 17.88
N ARG A 214 17.54 18.92 17.15
CA ARG A 214 18.10 17.71 16.53
C ARG A 214 19.51 17.42 17.05
N LYS A 215 19.77 16.15 17.35
CA LYS A 215 21.12 15.57 17.41
C LYS A 215 21.31 14.62 16.24
N ARG A 216 22.32 14.91 15.41
CA ARG A 216 22.79 14.01 14.36
C ARG A 216 24.11 13.37 14.77
N ILE A 217 24.31 12.10 14.42
CA ILE A 217 25.58 11.41 14.62
C ILE A 217 26.66 12.16 13.84
N GLY A 218 27.76 12.53 14.51
CA GLY A 218 28.85 13.32 13.94
C GLY A 218 28.71 14.84 14.08
N ASP A 219 27.51 15.38 14.37
CA ASP A 219 27.38 16.81 14.68
C ASP A 219 28.02 17.11 16.05
N PRO A 220 28.90 18.14 16.18
CA PRO A 220 29.57 18.44 17.45
C PRO A 220 28.62 18.98 18.52
N VAL A 221 27.49 19.55 18.12
CA VAL A 221 26.49 20.17 19.01
C VAL A 221 25.08 19.79 18.57
N ASN A 222 24.13 19.92 19.50
CA ASN A 222 22.71 19.84 19.17
C ASN A 222 22.32 21.10 18.38
N ARG A 223 21.44 20.96 17.38
CA ARG A 223 20.99 22.09 16.57
C ARG A 223 19.49 22.33 16.74
N THR A 224 19.10 23.56 17.01
CA THR A 224 17.71 24.00 16.85
C THR A 224 17.41 24.08 15.35
N ILE A 225 16.48 23.27 14.88
CA ILE A 225 16.10 23.21 13.45
C ILE A 225 14.85 24.05 13.15
N GLN A 226 13.99 24.28 14.15
CA GLN A 226 12.90 25.25 14.08
C GLN A 226 12.55 25.72 15.48
N TYR A 227 12.04 26.94 15.63
CA TYR A 227 11.59 27.47 16.90
C TYR A 227 10.44 28.47 16.72
N THR A 228 9.72 28.74 17.80
CA THR A 228 8.73 29.83 17.87
C THR A 228 9.21 30.90 18.84
N LYS A 229 8.85 32.16 18.56
CA LYS A 229 9.12 33.31 19.44
C LYS A 229 7.91 34.24 19.40
N PHE A 230 7.33 34.52 20.56
CA PHE A 230 6.21 35.46 20.70
C PHE A 230 6.55 36.53 21.75
N GLY A 231 6.34 37.79 21.39
CA GLY A 231 6.39 38.90 22.35
C GLY A 231 5.06 39.02 23.10
N ILE A 232 5.13 39.27 24.40
CA ILE A 232 3.97 39.57 25.24
C ILE A 232 4.11 41.01 25.73
N TYR A 233 3.23 41.89 25.26
CA TYR A 233 3.12 43.27 25.71
C TYR A 233 1.84 43.39 26.53
N THR A 234 1.97 43.69 27.82
CA THR A 234 0.83 44.05 28.69
C THR A 234 0.95 45.53 29.02
N GLU A 235 0.01 46.34 28.54
CA GLU A 235 -0.03 47.79 28.81
C GLU A 235 -0.52 48.09 30.23
N ASP A 236 -1.47 47.29 30.72
CA ASP A 236 -1.99 47.38 32.07
C ASP A 236 -1.61 46.13 32.87
N GLY A 237 -0.94 46.31 34.01
CA GLY A 237 -0.49 45.24 34.90
C GLY A 237 -1.61 44.49 35.64
N SER A 238 -2.83 44.45 35.08
CA SER A 238 -4.03 43.82 35.64
C SER A 238 -4.25 42.38 35.16
N ASP A 239 -3.54 41.90 34.12
CA ASP A 239 -3.64 40.51 33.67
C ASP A 239 -2.91 39.57 34.66
N ILE A 240 -3.71 38.97 35.54
CA ILE A 240 -3.36 38.06 36.63
C ILE A 240 -2.69 36.77 36.10
N PHE A 241 -2.98 36.40 34.85
CA PHE A 241 -2.22 35.50 33.98
C PHE A 241 -2.23 36.16 32.60
N GLY A 242 -1.07 36.37 31.98
CA GLY A 242 -1.06 36.76 30.57
C GLY A 242 -1.82 35.72 29.72
N PRO A 243 -2.36 36.09 28.54
CA PRO A 243 -3.11 35.15 27.70
C PRO A 243 -2.28 33.90 27.42
N THR A 244 -2.94 32.74 27.35
CA THR A 244 -2.29 31.49 26.94
C THR A 244 -1.57 31.71 25.62
N VAL A 245 -0.27 31.45 25.58
CA VAL A 245 0.49 31.49 24.32
C VAL A 245 0.57 30.08 23.76
N HIS A 246 0.04 29.91 22.56
CA HIS A 246 0.09 28.65 21.83
C HIS A 246 1.28 28.68 20.87
N HIS A 247 2.24 27.81 21.11
CA HIS A 247 3.42 27.63 20.27
C HIS A 247 3.19 26.43 19.36
N THR A 248 3.26 26.64 18.06
CA THR A 248 3.13 25.56 17.08
C THR A 248 4.36 25.52 16.18
N ILE A 249 5.00 24.36 16.09
CA ILE A 249 5.98 24.03 15.06
C ILE A 249 5.33 22.95 14.21
N SER A 250 5.31 23.16 12.89
CA SER A 250 4.86 22.16 11.92
C SER A 250 5.72 22.31 10.67
N GLY A 251 6.21 21.19 10.14
CA GLY A 251 7.05 21.20 8.95
C GLY A 251 7.54 19.81 8.54
N ASP A 252 8.09 19.76 7.33
CA ASP A 252 8.71 18.57 6.77
C ASP A 252 10.24 18.67 6.86
N PHE A 253 10.87 17.65 7.43
CA PHE A 253 12.30 17.63 7.72
C PHE A 253 12.97 16.40 7.14
N MET A 254 14.08 16.62 6.44
CA MET A 254 14.98 15.55 6.00
C MET A 254 15.80 15.04 7.19
N LEU A 255 15.57 13.79 7.58
CA LEU A 255 16.28 13.12 8.66
C LEU A 255 17.11 11.95 8.14
N GLU A 256 18.27 11.78 8.74
CA GLU A 256 19.14 10.62 8.52
C GLU A 256 18.81 9.53 9.54
N VAL A 257 19.21 8.29 9.24
CA VAL A 257 19.04 7.17 10.19
C VAL A 257 19.73 7.50 11.51
N GLY A 258 19.00 7.39 12.61
CA GLY A 258 19.53 7.65 13.96
C GLY A 258 19.54 9.12 14.37
N ASP A 259 19.02 10.05 13.54
CA ASP A 259 18.75 11.41 14.02
C ASP A 259 17.77 11.38 15.18
N VAL A 260 18.09 12.12 16.24
CA VAL A 260 17.25 12.23 17.43
C VAL A 260 16.64 13.63 17.52
N LEU A 261 15.32 13.71 17.66
CA LEU A 261 14.58 14.96 17.85
C LEU A 261 13.91 15.02 19.23
N TRP A 262 13.82 16.24 19.77
CA TRP A 262 13.04 16.55 20.96
C TRP A 262 12.63 18.03 20.97
N ILE A 263 11.80 18.39 21.94
CA ILE A 263 11.35 19.76 22.16
C ILE A 263 12.04 20.32 23.40
N ASP A 264 12.77 21.41 23.20
CA ASP A 264 13.31 22.22 24.30
C ASP A 264 12.48 23.48 24.47
N LEU A 265 12.27 23.86 25.73
CA LEU A 265 11.63 25.09 26.13
C LEU A 265 12.63 25.99 26.83
N ASN A 266 12.85 27.19 26.31
CA ASN A 266 13.74 28.17 26.89
C ASN A 266 12.96 29.37 27.43
N ALA A 267 13.01 29.56 28.75
CA ALA A 267 12.48 30.73 29.43
C ALA A 267 13.61 31.74 29.63
N GLU A 268 13.78 32.67 28.69
CA GLU A 268 14.91 33.63 28.70
C GLU A 268 14.86 34.53 29.95
N ILE A 269 13.93 35.48 30.01
CA ILE A 269 14.01 36.59 30.97
C ILE A 269 13.09 36.39 32.17
N VAL A 270 11.94 35.73 31.97
CA VAL A 270 10.91 35.55 32.99
C VAL A 270 10.54 34.08 33.14
N ALA A 271 10.20 33.67 34.35
CA ALA A 271 9.72 32.32 34.60
C ALA A 271 8.38 32.09 33.89
N GLN A 272 8.23 30.89 33.33
CA GLN A 272 7.07 30.47 32.56
C GLN A 272 6.40 29.29 33.25
N LEU A 273 5.10 29.18 33.04
CA LEU A 273 4.30 28.02 33.43
C LEU A 273 3.85 27.33 32.15
N ILE A 274 4.07 26.03 32.05
CA ILE A 274 3.64 25.22 30.91
C ILE A 274 2.38 24.48 31.33
N ASP A 275 1.35 24.52 30.49
CA ASP A 275 0.19 23.66 30.69
C ASP A 275 0.64 22.22 30.46
N GLY A 276 0.80 21.46 31.54
CA GLY A 276 1.24 20.07 31.46
C GLY A 276 0.12 19.09 31.16
N GLY A 277 -1.12 19.58 31.05
CA GLY A 277 -2.30 18.76 30.86
C GLY A 277 -2.24 17.90 29.59
N LYS A 278 -2.78 16.70 29.68
CA LYS A 278 -3.05 15.89 28.49
C LYS A 278 -4.02 16.64 27.57
N ASN A 279 -3.82 16.56 26.25
CA ASN A 279 -4.48 17.37 25.21
C ASN A 279 -4.10 18.87 25.15
N GLN A 280 -3.33 19.42 26.10
CA GLN A 280 -2.91 20.84 26.06
C GLN A 280 -1.59 21.04 25.34
N ILE A 281 -0.77 19.98 25.31
CA ILE A 281 0.50 19.96 24.62
C ILE A 281 0.65 18.63 23.89
N SER A 282 1.33 18.67 22.74
CA SER A 282 1.60 17.48 21.96
C SER A 282 2.92 17.57 21.21
N PHE A 283 3.49 16.40 20.95
CA PHE A 283 4.60 16.22 20.02
C PHE A 283 4.32 14.98 19.19
N SER A 284 4.37 15.15 17.87
CA SER A 284 4.04 14.10 16.92
C SER A 284 4.94 14.15 15.70
N GLY A 285 5.04 13.01 15.03
CA GLY A 285 5.78 12.92 13.80
C GLY A 285 5.47 11.65 13.02
N ARG A 286 5.59 11.71 11.70
CA ARG A 286 5.41 10.55 10.82
C ARG A 286 6.35 10.59 9.63
N LEU A 287 6.74 9.41 9.16
CA LEU A 287 7.46 9.28 7.90
C LEU A 287 6.51 9.59 6.74
N VAL A 288 6.86 10.60 5.93
CA VAL A 288 6.15 10.95 4.70
C VAL A 288 6.69 10.11 3.54
N MET A 289 8.02 10.03 3.44
CA MET A 289 8.69 9.33 2.35
C MET A 289 10.06 8.82 2.80
N GLN A 290 10.32 7.52 2.60
CA GLN A 290 11.65 6.97 2.78
C GLN A 290 12.53 7.33 1.58
N ILE A 291 13.80 7.66 1.83
CA ILE A 291 14.78 7.94 0.79
C ILE A 291 15.85 6.86 0.84
N PHE A 292 16.02 6.18 -0.30
CA PHE A 292 16.94 5.06 -0.50
C PHE A 292 18.29 5.55 -1.02
#